data_AF-A0A2A2HAN2-F1
#
_entry.id   AF-A0A2A2HAN2-F1
#
_cell.length_a   1.000
_cell.length_b   1.000
_cell.length_c   1.000
_cell.angle_alpha   90.00
_cell.angle_beta   90.00
_cell.angle_gamma   90.00
#
_symmetry.space_group_name_H-M   'P 1'
#
loop_
_entity.id
_entity.type
_entity.pdbx_description
1 polymer ?
#
loop_
_entity_poly.entity_id
_entity_poly.type
_entity_poly.pdbx_seq_one_letter_code
_entity_poly.pdbx_strand_id
1 'polypeptide(L)'
;MQWHDVEQNTEAWNELRTGKVTASQFGCFMANQGKAFGEPAKKYALQIALEIIKKKKSENVYFNAHMQRGHEQEPMARMLYEIQRNVDVTNGGFFDLGDYGDSPDGLVGSDGVIEIKSVTAPVHFATL
;
A
#
# COMPACT_ATOMS: atom_id res chain seq x y z
N MET A 1 -9.78 -6.08 -13.38
CA MET A 1 -9.19 -6.21 -12.04
C MET A 1 -8.94 -7.68 -11.80
N GLN A 2 -7.68 -8.05 -11.56
CA GLN A 2 -7.26 -9.41 -11.23
C GLN A 2 -6.73 -9.40 -9.79
N TRP A 3 -7.27 -10.26 -8.92
CA TRP A 3 -6.74 -10.42 -7.57
C TRP A 3 -5.70 -11.54 -7.56
N HIS A 4 -4.54 -11.23 -6.99
CA HIS A 4 -3.46 -12.17 -6.75
C HIS A 4 -3.37 -12.47 -5.26
N ASP A 5 -3.67 -13.70 -4.88
CA ASP A 5 -3.43 -14.18 -3.52
C ASP A 5 -1.93 -14.43 -3.32
N VAL A 6 -1.22 -13.37 -2.91
CA VAL A 6 0.22 -13.36 -2.71
C VAL A 6 0.52 -12.75 -1.34
N GLU A 7 1.47 -13.32 -0.61
CA GLU A 7 1.88 -12.76 0.68
C GLU A 7 2.55 -11.40 0.47
N GLN A 8 2.11 -10.39 1.22
CA GLN A 8 2.67 -9.04 1.12
C GLN A 8 4.13 -9.00 1.57
N ASN A 9 4.89 -8.03 1.05
CA ASN A 9 6.32 -7.87 1.32
C ASN A 9 7.23 -9.01 0.79
N THR A 10 6.68 -9.98 0.06
CA THR A 10 7.48 -10.99 -0.65
C THR A 10 8.01 -10.48 -1.99
N GLU A 11 8.98 -11.20 -2.57
CA GLU A 11 9.50 -10.88 -3.89
C GLU A 11 8.42 -11.01 -4.97
N ALA A 12 7.59 -12.07 -4.92
CA ALA A 12 6.48 -12.24 -5.87
C ALA A 12 5.49 -11.07 -5.82
N TRP A 13 5.21 -10.53 -4.63
CA TRP A 13 4.40 -9.32 -4.49
C TRP A 13 5.09 -8.07 -5.03
N ASN A 14 6.40 -7.94 -4.84
CA ASN A 14 7.19 -6.83 -5.42
C ASN A 14 7.22 -6.89 -6.95
N GLU A 15 7.33 -8.07 -7.54
CA GLU A 15 7.31 -8.29 -8.98
C GLU A 15 5.98 -7.85 -9.59
N LEU A 16 4.85 -8.25 -8.98
CA LEU A 16 3.51 -7.83 -9.41
C LEU A 16 3.33 -6.30 -9.41
N ARG A 17 3.99 -5.61 -8.49
CA ARG A 17 3.90 -4.14 -8.34
C ARG A 17 4.89 -3.37 -9.21
N THR A 18 5.92 -4.03 -9.73
CA THR A 18 7.01 -3.36 -10.44
C THR A 18 6.51 -2.66 -11.69
N GLY A 19 6.78 -1.36 -11.80
CA GLY A 19 6.34 -0.57 -12.96
C GLY A 19 4.86 -0.21 -12.96
N LYS A 20 4.13 -0.44 -11.85
CA LYS A 20 2.72 -0.06 -11.70
C LYS A 20 2.55 1.06 -10.68
N VAL A 21 1.58 1.93 -10.92
CA VAL A 21 1.17 2.95 -9.95
C VAL A 21 0.38 2.29 -8.82
N THR A 22 0.75 2.50 -7.57
CA THR A 22 0.07 1.85 -6.43
C THR A 22 -0.79 2.83 -5.65
N ALA A 23 -1.95 2.39 -5.13
CA ALA A 23 -2.92 3.25 -4.43
C ALA A 23 -2.30 4.12 -3.32
N SER A 24 -1.32 3.57 -2.58
CA SER A 24 -0.58 4.31 -1.53
C SER A 24 0.18 5.56 -2.03
N GLN A 25 0.39 5.69 -3.35
CA GLN A 25 1.04 6.84 -3.98
C GLN A 25 0.05 7.77 -4.69
N PHE A 26 -1.24 7.45 -4.77
CA PHE A 26 -2.21 8.27 -5.51
C PHE A 26 -2.29 9.71 -4.99
N GLY A 27 -2.12 9.90 -3.68
CA GLY A 27 -2.06 11.22 -3.07
C GLY A 27 -0.95 12.12 -3.63
N CYS A 28 0.16 11.57 -4.16
CA CYS A 28 1.28 12.38 -4.62
C CYS A 28 1.00 13.12 -5.93
N PHE A 29 0.14 12.57 -6.79
CA PHE A 29 -0.23 13.17 -8.08
C PHE A 29 -1.65 13.70 -8.11
N MET A 30 -2.56 13.19 -7.27
CA MET A 30 -3.91 13.75 -7.13
C MET A 30 -3.92 15.08 -6.37
N ALA A 31 -2.86 15.40 -5.60
CA ALA A 31 -2.76 16.65 -4.83
C ALA A 31 -2.97 17.92 -5.68
N ASN A 32 -2.65 17.87 -6.98
CA ASN A 32 -2.79 19.00 -7.91
C ASN A 32 -3.83 18.73 -9.01
N GLN A 33 -4.89 17.97 -8.73
CA GLN A 33 -5.92 17.66 -9.73
C GLN A 33 -6.43 18.94 -10.43
N GLY A 34 -6.45 18.92 -11.77
CA GLY A 34 -6.82 20.07 -12.60
C GLY A 34 -5.75 21.14 -12.77
N LYS A 35 -4.53 20.92 -12.24
CA LYS A 35 -3.36 21.80 -12.38
C LYS A 35 -2.14 21.01 -12.87
N ALA A 36 -1.04 21.72 -13.10
CA ALA A 36 0.24 21.09 -13.41
C ALA A 36 0.71 20.21 -12.24
N PHE A 37 1.28 19.05 -12.56
CA PHE A 37 1.87 18.15 -11.58
C PHE A 37 3.02 18.80 -10.82
N GLY A 38 2.99 18.64 -9.50
CA GLY A 38 4.08 19.07 -8.61
C GLY A 38 5.29 18.13 -8.68
N GLU A 39 6.37 18.53 -8.01
CA GLU A 39 7.61 17.74 -7.96
C GLU A 39 7.43 16.30 -7.43
N PRO A 40 6.59 16.02 -6.41
CA PRO A 40 6.36 14.64 -5.96
C PRO A 40 5.82 13.72 -7.07
N ALA A 41 4.83 14.21 -7.82
CA ALA A 41 4.22 13.48 -8.94
C ALA A 41 5.24 13.21 -10.06
N LYS A 42 6.07 14.21 -10.43
CA LYS A 42 7.11 14.04 -11.45
C LYS A 42 8.17 13.03 -11.03
N LYS A 43 8.61 13.07 -9.77
CA LYS A 43 9.58 12.11 -9.22
C LYS A 43 9.03 10.69 -9.25
N TYR A 44 7.77 10.51 -8.85
CA TYR A 44 7.13 9.21 -8.86
C TYR A 44 6.93 8.68 -10.30
N ALA A 45 6.52 9.54 -11.24
CA ALA A 45 6.42 9.17 -12.65
C ALA A 45 7.77 8.70 -13.23
N LEU A 46 8.87 9.41 -12.92
CA LEU A 46 10.21 8.98 -13.32
C LEU A 46 10.59 7.63 -12.70
N GLN A 47 10.26 7.41 -11.44
CA GLN A 47 10.50 6.12 -10.79
C GLN A 47 9.77 4.99 -11.55
N ILE A 48 8.48 5.13 -11.82
CA ILE A 48 7.69 4.13 -12.54
C ILE A 48 8.27 3.86 -13.94
N ALA A 49 8.65 4.92 -14.68
CA ALA A 49 9.28 4.78 -15.99
C ALA A 49 10.58 3.96 -15.92
N LEU A 50 11.41 4.21 -14.91
CA LEU A 50 12.66 3.47 -14.70
C LEU A 50 12.42 2.01 -14.31
N GLU A 51 11.41 1.74 -13.49
CA GLU A 51 11.01 0.38 -13.13
C GLU A 51 10.54 -0.43 -14.35
N ILE A 52 9.75 0.18 -15.24
CA ILE A 52 9.31 -0.42 -16.51
C ILE A 52 10.51 -0.76 -17.40
N ILE A 53 11.45 0.18 -17.57
CA ILE A 53 12.64 -0.02 -18.43
C ILE A 53 13.54 -1.12 -17.86
N LYS A 54 13.76 -1.12 -16.55
CA LYS A 54 14.68 -2.07 -15.88
C LYS A 54 14.03 -3.43 -15.59
N LYS A 55 12.70 -3.52 -15.61
CA LYS A 55 11.91 -4.66 -15.13
C LYS A 55 12.27 -5.07 -13.70
N LYS A 56 12.60 -4.07 -12.87
CA LYS A 56 13.01 -4.25 -11.47
C LYS A 56 12.49 -3.08 -10.65
N LYS A 57 11.98 -3.36 -9.47
CA LYS A 57 11.54 -2.35 -8.50
C LYS A 57 12.68 -1.38 -8.15
N SER A 58 12.35 -0.12 -7.93
CA SER A 58 13.34 0.90 -7.57
C SER A 58 13.95 0.60 -6.19
N GLU A 59 15.27 0.81 -6.05
CA GLU A 59 16.05 0.49 -4.85
C GLU A 59 15.82 1.46 -3.69
N ASN A 60 15.08 2.56 -3.93
CA ASN A 60 14.77 3.57 -2.93
C ASN A 60 13.67 3.10 -1.97
N VAL A 61 13.96 2.07 -1.17
CA VAL A 61 13.13 1.70 -0.02
C VAL A 61 13.58 2.59 1.14
N TYR A 62 13.02 3.79 1.23
CA TYR A 62 13.13 4.57 2.47
C TYR A 62 12.41 3.78 3.56
N PHE A 63 13.19 3.26 4.52
CA PHE A 63 12.69 2.51 5.65
C PHE A 63 13.13 3.23 6.92
N ASN A 64 12.17 3.56 7.79
CA ASN A 64 12.45 4.22 9.06
C ASN A 64 11.85 3.43 10.22
N ALA A 65 12.22 3.80 11.45
CA ALA A 65 11.76 3.11 12.66
C ALA A 65 10.22 3.10 12.81
N HIS A 66 9.50 4.09 12.26
CA HIS A 66 8.03 4.11 12.29
C HIS A 66 7.42 3.11 11.31
N MET A 67 8.00 2.97 10.11
CA MET A 67 7.58 1.96 9.13
C MET A 67 7.85 0.54 9.64
N GLN A 68 9.01 0.33 10.28
CA GLN A 68 9.33 -0.95 10.92
C GLN A 68 8.32 -1.31 12.00
N ARG A 69 8.09 -0.40 12.95
CA ARG A 69 7.09 -0.59 14.01
C ARG A 69 5.71 -0.87 13.42
N GLY A 70 5.36 -0.22 12.30
CA GLY A 70 4.11 -0.47 11.60
C GLY A 70 3.96 -1.92 11.16
N HIS A 71 4.97 -2.49 10.50
CA HIS A 71 4.98 -3.90 10.10
C HIS A 71 4.90 -4.84 11.31
N GLU A 72 5.63 -4.54 12.38
CA GLU A 72 5.61 -5.37 13.60
C GLU A 72 4.25 -5.36 14.30
N GLN A 73 3.54 -4.23 14.26
CA GLN A 73 2.26 -4.05 14.96
C GLN A 73 1.03 -4.45 14.13
N GLU A 74 1.14 -4.50 12.81
CA GLU A 74 0.02 -4.78 11.92
C GLU A 74 -0.70 -6.11 12.24
N PRO A 75 -0.01 -7.24 12.51
CA PRO A 75 -0.70 -8.49 12.88
C PRO A 75 -1.51 -8.35 14.18
N MET A 76 -0.99 -7.61 15.16
CA MET A 76 -1.71 -7.36 16.41
C MET A 76 -2.93 -6.46 16.19
N ALA A 77 -2.80 -5.41 15.38
CA ALA A 77 -3.90 -4.51 15.05
C ALA A 77 -5.02 -5.23 14.27
N ARG A 78 -4.64 -6.12 13.34
CA ARG A 78 -5.58 -6.98 12.61
C ARG A 78 -6.35 -7.89 13.55
N MET A 79 -5.65 -8.61 14.43
CA MET A 79 -6.26 -9.48 15.43
C MET A 79 -7.24 -8.72 16.35
N LEU A 80 -6.88 -7.50 16.78
CA LEU A 80 -7.77 -6.66 17.58
C LEU A 80 -9.02 -6.25 16.81
N TYR A 81 -8.89 -5.89 15.53
CA TYR A 81 -10.02 -5.57 14.66
C TYR A 81 -10.96 -6.78 14.49
N GLU A 82 -10.41 -7.97 14.21
CA GLU A 82 -11.17 -9.22 14.08
C GLU A 82 -12.01 -9.50 15.32
N ILE A 83 -11.39 -9.41 16.51
CA ILE A 83 -12.09 -9.62 17.79
C ILE A 83 -13.17 -8.56 18.03
N GLN A 84 -12.85 -7.28 17.80
CA GLN A 84 -13.80 -6.18 18.07
C GLN A 84 -15.00 -6.16 17.13
N ARG A 85 -14.81 -6.61 15.89
CA ARG A 85 -15.84 -6.61 14.85
C ARG A 85 -16.49 -7.97 14.65
N ASN A 86 -15.96 -9.01 15.27
CA ASN A 86 -16.38 -10.40 15.07
C ASN A 86 -16.42 -10.77 13.58
N VAL A 87 -15.30 -10.52 12.90
CA VAL A 87 -15.08 -10.83 11.48
C VAL A 87 -13.72 -11.50 11.31
N ASP A 88 -13.56 -12.26 10.24
CA ASP A 88 -12.27 -12.80 9.83
C ASP A 88 -11.64 -11.89 8.76
N VAL A 89 -10.33 -11.64 8.86
CA VAL A 89 -9.57 -10.86 7.88
C VAL A 89 -8.61 -11.78 7.13
N THR A 90 -8.83 -11.97 5.83
CA THR A 90 -7.95 -12.79 4.97
C THR A 90 -6.84 -11.96 4.34
N ASN A 91 -5.94 -12.63 3.62
CA ASN A 91 -4.85 -11.97 2.88
C ASN A 91 -5.40 -10.93 1.89
N GLY A 92 -4.86 -9.71 1.93
CA GLY A 92 -5.21 -8.65 0.99
C GLY A 92 -4.62 -8.84 -0.40
N GLY A 93 -3.47 -9.50 -0.51
CA GLY A 93 -2.84 -9.82 -1.79
C GLY A 93 -2.50 -8.58 -2.62
N PHE A 94 -2.68 -8.67 -3.94
CA PHE A 94 -2.56 -7.53 -4.85
C PHE A 94 -3.69 -7.53 -5.90
N PHE A 95 -4.38 -6.41 -6.02
CA PHE A 95 -5.38 -6.16 -7.06
C PHE A 95 -4.71 -5.43 -8.23
N ASP A 96 -4.60 -6.12 -9.36
CA ASP A 96 -4.00 -5.63 -10.58
C ASP A 96 -5.06 -5.08 -11.56
N LEU A 97 -4.88 -3.83 -11.99
CA LEU A 97 -5.71 -3.15 -12.99
C LEU A 97 -4.91 -2.74 -14.24
N GLY A 98 -3.78 -3.41 -14.51
CA GLY A 98 -2.91 -3.17 -15.66
C GLY A 98 -1.77 -2.23 -15.30
N ASP A 99 -2.00 -0.91 -15.43
CA ASP A 99 -0.98 0.11 -15.17
C ASP A 99 -0.95 0.56 -13.70
N TYR A 100 -1.94 0.14 -12.91
CA TYR A 100 -2.08 0.50 -11.51
C TYR A 100 -2.69 -0.64 -10.71
N GLY A 101 -2.56 -0.58 -9.38
CA GLY A 101 -3.12 -1.58 -8.49
C GLY A 101 -3.11 -1.18 -7.02
N ASP A 102 -3.67 -2.06 -6.21
CA ASP A 102 -3.81 -1.86 -4.76
C ASP A 102 -3.49 -3.15 -3.98
N SER A 103 -3.09 -3.00 -2.73
CA SER A 103 -2.71 -4.08 -1.82
C SER A 103 -3.27 -3.72 -0.44
N PRO A 104 -4.58 -3.90 -0.21
CA PRO A 104 -5.17 -3.63 1.09
C PRO A 104 -4.50 -4.51 2.14
N ASP A 105 -4.46 -4.09 3.40
CA ASP A 105 -3.83 -4.88 4.46
C ASP A 105 -4.60 -6.21 4.68
N GLY A 106 -5.90 -6.25 4.40
CA GLY A 106 -6.67 -7.50 4.36
C GLY A 106 -8.06 -7.38 3.72
N LEU A 107 -8.68 -8.53 3.45
CA LEU A 107 -10.07 -8.61 2.97
C LEU A 107 -11.00 -9.00 4.12
N VAL A 108 -12.18 -8.41 4.19
CA VAL A 108 -13.16 -8.60 5.26
C VAL A 108 -14.46 -9.12 4.68
N GLY A 109 -14.84 -10.34 5.03
CA GLY A 109 -16.07 -10.96 4.51
C GLY A 109 -16.07 -11.06 2.97
N SER A 110 -17.21 -10.72 2.34
CA SER A 110 -17.39 -10.82 0.89
C SER A 110 -17.18 -9.50 0.12
N ASP A 111 -17.21 -8.37 0.80
CA ASP A 111 -17.30 -7.03 0.19
C ASP A 111 -16.48 -5.94 0.91
N GLY A 112 -15.73 -6.30 1.95
CA GLY A 112 -14.92 -5.37 2.74
C GLY A 112 -13.42 -5.51 2.53
N VAL A 113 -12.70 -4.44 2.84
CA VAL A 113 -11.24 -4.42 2.98
C VAL A 113 -10.84 -3.64 4.23
N ILE A 114 -9.64 -3.89 4.74
CA ILE A 114 -9.05 -3.15 5.86
C ILE A 114 -7.73 -2.49 5.46
N GLU A 115 -7.52 -1.29 5.98
CA GLU A 115 -6.27 -0.53 5.92
C GLU A 115 -5.86 -0.18 7.37
N ILE A 116 -4.69 -0.64 7.79
CA ILE A 116 -4.13 -0.55 9.12
C ILE A 116 -3.02 0.50 9.13
N LYS A 117 -3.02 1.36 10.16
CA LYS A 117 -2.08 2.47 10.28
C LYS A 117 -1.56 2.63 11.71
N SER A 118 -0.34 2.16 11.94
CA SER A 118 0.39 2.31 13.21
C SER A 118 1.18 3.62 13.26
N VAL A 119 0.47 4.74 13.27
CA VAL A 119 1.03 6.11 13.23
C VAL A 119 1.67 6.54 14.55
N THR A 120 2.27 7.74 14.59
CA THR A 120 2.79 8.32 15.83
C THR A 120 1.64 8.68 16.79
N ALA A 121 1.90 8.71 18.10
CA ALA A 121 0.87 8.98 19.10
C ALA A 121 0.07 10.28 18.86
N PRO A 122 0.69 11.43 18.46
CA PRO A 122 -0.08 12.63 18.15
C PRO A 122 -1.02 12.45 16.97
N VAL A 123 -0.59 11.73 15.92
CA VAL A 123 -1.42 11.46 14.73
C VAL A 123 -2.56 10.51 15.10
N HIS A 124 -2.28 9.48 15.91
CA HIS A 124 -3.30 8.54 16.37
C HIS A 124 -4.38 9.24 17.20
N PHE A 125 -3.95 10.08 18.17
CA PHE A 125 -4.86 10.82 19.03
C PHE A 125 -5.75 11.81 18.26
N ALA A 126 -5.25 12.39 17.18
CA ALA A 126 -6.04 13.28 16.31
C ALA A 126 -7.15 12.55 15.51
N THR A 127 -7.16 11.22 15.51
CA THR A 127 -8.10 10.38 14.73
C THR A 127 -9.03 9.52 15.60
N LEU A 128 -8.96 9.66 16.93
CA LEU A 128 -9.92 9.05 17.87
C LEU A 128 -11.26 9.80 17.83
#